data_AF-A0A657K041-F1
#
_entry.id   AF-A0A657K041-F1
#
_cell.length_a   1.000
_cell.length_b   1.000
_cell.length_c   1.000
_cell.angle_alpha   90.00
_cell.angle_beta   90.00
_cell.angle_gamma   90.00
#
_symmetry.space_group_name_H-M   'P 1'
#
loop_
_entity.id
_entity.type
_entity.pdbx_description
1 polymer ?
#
loop_
_entity_poly.entity_id
_entity_poly.type
_entity_poly.pdbx_seq_one_letter_code
_entity_poly.pdbx_strand_id
1 'polypeptide(L)'
;MHYIGRFAPSPSGPLHFGSLVTALGSYLQAKSCRGKWLVRIEDIDPPREVKGASSLILKTLEALNLYWDDTVLYQSSCSERYHTVLKTLIDKQQAYYCDCTRQRIQNLTNGIYDNFCRERHLSINNKQQVAVRLKQNHPIFQFKDQIRGLQTVEKASAQEDFIIHRKDGLFAYNLVVVLDDHEQGITEIVRGADLLPVTAKQISLYQLLGFSVPSYSHLPLVLDKNGNKLSKQNHASPIDLNNFKALTVQALQFLGQYVPEDWQDASQKQLLDWAIQHWQIDNVPKQNSQLSTDIR
;
A
#
# COMPACT_ATOMS: atom_id res chain seq x y z
N MET A 1 19.33 3.80 12.77
CA MET A 1 18.35 4.43 11.86
C MET A 1 17.12 4.78 12.66
N HIS A 2 16.54 5.96 12.45
CA HIS A 2 15.23 6.31 13.03
C HIS A 2 14.12 5.63 12.22
N TYR A 3 13.06 5.17 12.89
CA TYR A 3 11.90 4.57 12.24
C TYR A 3 11.18 5.60 11.35
N ILE A 4 10.81 5.20 10.13
CA ILE A 4 9.93 5.97 9.24
C ILE A 4 8.89 5.03 8.64
N GLY A 5 7.62 5.32 8.89
CA GLY A 5 6.47 4.64 8.30
C GLY A 5 5.60 5.61 7.51
N ARG A 6 4.59 5.08 6.80
CA ARG A 6 3.66 5.93 6.05
C ARG A 6 2.26 5.36 5.89
N PHE A 7 1.30 6.25 5.73
CA PHE A 7 0.00 5.93 5.15
C PHE A 7 -0.09 6.48 3.73
N ALA A 8 -0.35 5.61 2.76
CA ALA A 8 -0.32 5.95 1.34
C ALA A 8 -1.67 5.67 0.65
N PRO A 9 -2.71 6.51 0.88
CA PRO A 9 -4.03 6.29 0.29
C PRO A 9 -4.13 6.79 -1.15
N SER A 10 -4.82 6.01 -2.00
CA SER A 10 -5.29 6.51 -3.31
C SER A 10 -6.57 7.35 -3.15
N PRO A 11 -6.66 8.54 -3.79
CA PRO A 11 -7.80 9.45 -3.65
C PRO A 11 -8.97 9.08 -4.58
N SER A 12 -9.29 7.79 -4.67
CA SER A 12 -10.46 7.29 -5.42
C SER A 12 -11.81 7.45 -4.67
N GLY A 13 -11.85 8.32 -3.66
CA GLY A 13 -12.99 8.53 -2.76
C GLY A 13 -12.56 8.75 -1.29
N PRO A 14 -13.50 9.03 -0.37
CA PRO A 14 -13.20 9.29 1.04
C PRO A 14 -12.60 8.06 1.76
N LEU A 15 -12.05 8.28 2.96
CA LEU A 15 -11.68 7.17 3.83
C LEU A 15 -12.95 6.40 4.27
N HIS A 16 -12.80 5.08 4.36
CA HIS A 16 -13.74 4.17 4.99
C HIS A 16 -13.04 3.46 6.15
N PHE A 17 -13.78 2.66 6.93
CA PHE A 17 -13.23 2.01 8.13
C PHE A 17 -11.99 1.14 7.87
N GLY A 18 -11.96 0.35 6.78
CA GLY A 18 -10.75 -0.39 6.40
C GLY A 18 -9.51 0.49 6.17
N SER A 19 -9.67 1.68 5.58
CA SER A 19 -8.58 2.64 5.43
C SER A 19 -8.19 3.28 6.77
N LEU A 20 -9.16 3.50 7.67
CA LEU A 20 -8.89 3.95 9.04
C LEU A 20 -8.03 2.95 9.81
N VAL A 21 -8.37 1.67 9.77
CA VAL A 21 -7.56 0.60 10.40
C VAL A 21 -6.12 0.66 9.90
N THR A 22 -5.93 0.87 8.60
CA THR A 22 -4.60 0.98 8.01
C THR A 22 -3.86 2.26 8.45
N ALA A 23 -4.54 3.40 8.44
CA ALA A 23 -3.99 4.67 8.90
C ALA A 23 -3.60 4.60 10.39
N LEU A 24 -4.50 4.14 11.24
CA LEU A 24 -4.28 4.02 12.69
C LEU A 24 -3.17 3.02 13.00
N GLY A 25 -3.20 1.80 12.43
CA GLY A 25 -2.17 0.79 12.71
C GLY A 25 -0.77 1.24 12.27
N SER A 26 -0.65 1.88 11.10
CA SER A 26 0.63 2.44 10.65
C SER A 26 1.10 3.63 11.49
N TYR A 27 0.17 4.47 11.97
CA TYR A 27 0.46 5.59 12.87
C TYR A 27 0.96 5.11 14.23
N LEU A 28 0.25 4.18 14.87
CA LEU A 28 0.60 3.64 16.18
C LEU A 28 1.95 2.91 16.15
N GLN A 29 2.22 2.12 15.12
CA GLN A 29 3.53 1.49 14.94
C GLN A 29 4.64 2.55 14.84
N ALA A 30 4.46 3.59 14.03
CA ALA A 30 5.45 4.63 13.87
C ALA A 30 5.72 5.41 15.16
N LYS A 31 4.66 5.85 15.85
CA LYS A 31 4.78 6.67 17.05
C LYS A 31 5.25 5.88 18.27
N SER A 32 4.85 4.61 18.42
CA SER A 32 5.38 3.72 19.48
C SER A 32 6.89 3.48 19.32
N CYS A 33 7.38 3.42 18.07
CA CYS A 33 8.80 3.36 17.74
C CYS A 33 9.53 4.72 17.82
N ARG A 34 8.85 5.79 18.29
CA ARG A 34 9.37 7.18 18.31
C ARG A 34 9.89 7.65 16.94
N GLY A 35 9.23 7.17 15.88
CA GLY A 35 9.58 7.45 14.50
C GLY A 35 8.68 8.49 13.84
N LYS A 36 8.94 8.69 12.54
CA LYS A 36 8.08 9.52 11.68
C LYS A 36 6.96 8.69 11.07
N TRP A 37 5.80 9.31 10.92
CA TRP A 37 4.66 8.80 10.17
C TRP A 37 4.29 9.78 9.07
N LEU A 38 4.57 9.40 7.83
CA LEU A 38 4.36 10.24 6.65
C LEU A 38 3.01 9.96 6.01
N VAL A 39 2.51 10.91 5.23
CA VAL A 39 1.35 10.69 4.34
C VAL A 39 1.76 10.94 2.90
N ARG A 40 1.35 10.03 2.01
CA ARG A 40 1.55 10.13 0.56
C ARG A 40 0.24 9.88 -0.17
N ILE A 41 -0.24 10.84 -0.95
CA ILE A 41 -1.42 10.66 -1.79
C ILE A 41 -0.99 9.92 -3.07
N GLU A 42 -1.57 8.75 -3.31
CA GLU A 42 -1.31 7.93 -4.50
C GLU A 42 -2.26 8.31 -5.66
N ASP A 43 -2.15 9.56 -6.12
CA ASP A 43 -2.84 10.18 -7.26
C ASP A 43 -2.10 9.93 -8.59
N ILE A 44 -1.90 8.65 -8.91
CA ILE A 44 -1.16 8.20 -10.09
C ILE A 44 -2.04 7.62 -11.19
N ASP A 45 -3.37 7.58 -10.99
CA ASP A 45 -4.36 7.07 -11.93
C ASP A 45 -5.53 8.07 -12.06
N PRO A 46 -5.32 9.22 -12.75
CA PRO A 46 -6.29 10.32 -12.81
C PRO A 46 -7.72 9.90 -13.18
N PRO A 47 -7.95 8.94 -14.10
CA PRO A 47 -9.29 8.44 -14.39
C PRO A 47 -10.05 7.83 -13.19
N ARG A 48 -9.35 7.38 -12.15
CA ARG A 48 -9.94 6.78 -10.94
C ARG A 48 -10.01 7.75 -9.77
N GLU A 49 -9.42 8.93 -9.90
CA GLU A 49 -9.39 9.94 -8.84
C GLU A 49 -10.73 10.63 -8.71
N VAL A 50 -11.12 10.92 -7.48
CA VAL A 50 -12.33 11.69 -7.18
C VAL A 50 -11.91 13.09 -6.76
N LYS A 51 -12.38 14.11 -7.48
CA LYS A 51 -12.08 15.52 -7.18
C LYS A 51 -12.40 15.84 -5.71
N GLY A 52 -11.42 16.39 -5.00
CA GLY A 52 -11.54 16.75 -3.58
C GLY A 52 -11.35 15.60 -2.59
N ALA A 53 -11.19 14.34 -3.06
CA ALA A 53 -11.00 13.21 -2.16
C ALA A 53 -9.66 13.27 -1.42
N SER A 54 -8.58 13.74 -2.05
CA SER A 54 -7.28 13.93 -1.38
C SER A 54 -7.42 14.90 -0.20
N SER A 55 -8.03 16.07 -0.41
CA SER A 55 -8.30 17.04 0.65
C SER A 55 -9.21 16.48 1.75
N LEU A 56 -10.24 15.72 1.39
CA LEU A 56 -11.14 15.09 2.35
C LEU A 56 -10.43 14.02 3.20
N ILE A 57 -9.55 13.22 2.59
CA ILE A 57 -8.71 12.24 3.29
C ILE A 57 -7.85 12.96 4.34
N LEU A 58 -7.13 14.02 3.96
CA LEU A 58 -6.27 14.77 4.88
C LEU A 58 -7.07 15.40 6.03
N LYS A 59 -8.19 16.06 5.73
CA LYS A 59 -9.09 16.60 6.76
C LYS A 59 -9.64 15.54 7.72
N THR A 60 -9.91 14.34 7.20
CA THR A 60 -10.37 13.21 8.03
C THR A 60 -9.27 12.77 8.99
N LEU A 61 -8.01 12.67 8.52
CA LEU A 61 -6.88 12.34 9.38
C LEU A 61 -6.65 13.40 10.47
N GLU A 62 -6.74 14.68 10.12
CA GLU A 62 -6.64 15.80 11.08
C GLU A 62 -7.76 15.74 12.14
N ALA A 63 -9.00 15.48 11.73
CA ALA A 63 -10.14 15.35 12.64
C ALA A 63 -10.01 14.16 13.61
N LEU A 64 -9.29 13.11 13.19
CA LEU A 64 -8.96 11.95 14.02
C LEU A 64 -7.72 12.17 14.89
N ASN A 65 -7.08 13.35 14.84
CA ASN A 65 -5.79 13.68 15.44
C ASN A 65 -4.62 12.79 14.97
N LEU A 66 -4.73 12.19 13.78
CA LEU A 66 -3.66 11.42 13.13
C LEU A 66 -2.77 12.38 12.31
N TYR A 67 -1.97 13.18 13.01
CA TYR A 67 -1.08 14.15 12.37
C TYR A 67 0.16 13.48 11.80
N TRP A 68 0.42 13.71 10.52
CA TRP A 68 1.62 13.26 9.84
C TRP A 68 2.80 14.18 10.07
N ASP A 69 3.99 13.60 9.96
CA ASP A 69 5.25 14.32 9.98
C ASP A 69 5.63 14.74 8.56
N ASP A 70 6.39 15.83 8.45
CA ASP A 70 6.85 16.44 7.21
C ASP A 70 5.68 16.82 6.25
N THR A 71 6.01 17.11 4.99
CA THR A 71 5.03 17.52 3.97
C THR A 71 4.40 16.30 3.30
N VAL A 72 3.11 16.40 2.98
CA VAL A 72 2.41 15.38 2.18
C VAL A 72 3.06 15.29 0.80
N LEU A 73 3.42 14.06 0.38
CA LEU A 73 3.87 13.78 -0.98
C LEU A 73 2.66 13.45 -1.87
N TYR A 74 2.66 13.96 -3.10
CA TYR A 74 1.68 13.61 -4.14
C TYR A 74 2.41 12.86 -5.25
N GLN A 75 1.93 11.69 -5.65
CA GLN A 75 2.58 10.91 -6.72
C GLN A 75 2.49 11.60 -8.08
N SER A 76 1.45 12.41 -8.30
CA SER A 76 1.28 13.24 -9.49
C SER A 76 2.44 14.21 -9.73
N SER A 77 3.14 14.66 -8.67
CA SER A 77 4.31 15.55 -8.78
C SER A 77 5.65 14.82 -8.99
N CYS A 78 5.65 13.48 -9.02
CA CYS A 78 6.86 12.67 -9.09
C CYS A 78 7.16 12.06 -10.47
N SER A 79 6.36 12.41 -11.49
CA SER A 79 6.39 11.78 -12.83
C SER A 79 7.76 11.83 -13.52
N GLU A 80 8.49 12.94 -13.39
CA GLU A 80 9.84 13.08 -13.97
C GLU A 80 10.83 12.07 -13.41
N ARG A 81 10.81 11.84 -12.09
CA ARG A 81 11.65 10.85 -11.42
C ARG A 81 11.32 9.44 -11.89
N TYR A 82 10.03 9.13 -12.03
CA TYR A 82 9.59 7.83 -12.55
C TYR A 82 10.06 7.60 -14.00
N HIS A 83 9.96 8.61 -14.87
CA HIS A 83 10.46 8.53 -16.24
C HIS A 83 11.97 8.31 -16.29
N THR A 84 12.73 9.00 -15.43
CA THR A 84 14.18 8.88 -15.36
C THR A 84 14.61 7.47 -14.97
N VAL A 85 13.95 6.88 -13.96
CA VAL A 85 14.22 5.50 -13.55
C VAL A 85 13.80 4.51 -14.64
N LEU A 86 12.62 4.69 -15.23
CA LEU A 86 12.13 3.82 -16.31
C LEU A 86 13.11 3.77 -17.48
N LYS A 87 13.59 4.95 -17.93
CA LYS A 87 14.60 5.06 -18.98
C LYS A 87 15.88 4.33 -18.58
N THR A 88 16.37 4.55 -17.36
CA THR A 88 17.59 3.89 -16.85
C THR A 88 17.46 2.37 -16.85
N LEU A 89 16.31 1.83 -16.45
CA LEU A 89 16.05 0.38 -16.45
C LEU A 89 16.06 -0.19 -17.88
N ILE A 90 15.51 0.53 -18.85
CA ILE A 90 15.50 0.11 -20.26
C ILE A 90 16.92 0.18 -20.84
N ASP A 91 17.65 1.29 -20.61
CA ASP A 91 19.01 1.49 -21.10
C ASP A 91 19.98 0.41 -20.55
N LYS A 92 19.76 -0.04 -19.31
CA LYS A 92 20.50 -1.13 -18.66
C LYS A 92 19.99 -2.54 -19.02
N GLN A 93 19.02 -2.66 -19.92
CA GLN A 93 18.38 -3.94 -20.28
C GLN A 93 17.77 -4.70 -19.09
N GLN A 94 17.43 -3.98 -18.02
CA GLN A 94 16.72 -4.49 -16.84
C GLN A 94 15.19 -4.40 -17.00
N ALA A 95 14.73 -3.76 -18.08
CA ALA A 95 13.34 -3.71 -18.50
C ALA A 95 13.24 -3.77 -20.03
N TYR A 96 12.09 -4.18 -20.55
CA TYR A 96 11.85 -4.30 -21.99
C TYR A 96 10.41 -3.98 -22.38
N TYR A 97 10.21 -3.65 -23.65
CA TYR A 97 8.90 -3.34 -24.19
C TYR A 97 8.07 -4.60 -24.47
N CYS A 98 6.77 -4.52 -24.21
CA CYS A 98 5.82 -5.61 -24.38
C CYS A 98 4.58 -5.14 -25.14
N ASP A 99 4.31 -5.78 -26.27
CA ASP A 99 3.15 -5.52 -27.12
C ASP A 99 2.00 -6.53 -26.90
N CYS A 100 2.12 -7.49 -25.98
CA CYS A 100 1.08 -8.49 -25.72
C CYS A 100 -0.28 -7.86 -25.37
N THR A 101 -1.36 -8.40 -25.94
CA THR A 101 -2.73 -7.95 -25.63
C THR A 101 -3.19 -8.49 -24.28
N ARG A 102 -4.15 -7.81 -23.63
CA ARG A 102 -4.78 -8.32 -22.39
C ARG A 102 -5.41 -9.71 -22.61
N GLN A 103 -6.05 -9.91 -23.76
CA GLN A 103 -6.63 -11.20 -24.15
C GLN A 103 -5.59 -12.33 -24.21
N ARG A 104 -4.40 -12.07 -24.78
CA ARG A 104 -3.31 -13.06 -24.77
C ARG A 104 -2.95 -13.46 -23.35
N ILE A 105 -2.75 -12.47 -22.46
CA ILE A 105 -2.37 -12.72 -21.07
C ILE A 105 -3.44 -13.52 -20.34
N GLN A 106 -4.73 -13.18 -20.52
CA GLN A 106 -5.85 -13.89 -19.89
C GLN A 106 -5.95 -15.37 -20.32
N ASN A 107 -5.50 -15.71 -21.53
CA ASN A 107 -5.49 -17.10 -22.02
C ASN A 107 -4.30 -17.92 -21.49
N LEU A 108 -3.34 -17.30 -20.79
CA LEU A 108 -2.25 -18.01 -20.12
C LEU A 108 -2.71 -18.54 -18.75
N THR A 109 -2.00 -19.54 -18.24
CA THR A 109 -2.24 -20.12 -16.92
C THR A 109 -2.26 -19.02 -15.85
N ASN A 110 -3.38 -18.91 -15.13
CA ASN A 110 -3.61 -17.91 -14.07
C ASN A 110 -3.44 -16.44 -14.51
N GLY A 111 -3.46 -16.15 -15.81
CA GLY A 111 -3.22 -14.80 -16.32
C GLY A 111 -1.79 -14.30 -16.11
N ILE A 112 -0.82 -15.20 -15.87
CA ILE A 112 0.57 -14.85 -15.59
C ILE A 112 1.33 -14.75 -16.91
N TYR A 113 2.10 -13.68 -17.08
CA TYR A 113 2.92 -13.50 -18.27
C TYR A 113 4.04 -14.53 -18.38
N ASP A 114 4.21 -15.09 -19.57
CA ASP A 114 5.15 -16.14 -19.94
C ASP A 114 6.49 -15.61 -20.50
N ASN A 115 6.79 -14.33 -20.27
CA ASN A 115 8.03 -13.67 -20.72
C ASN A 115 8.22 -13.63 -22.25
N PHE A 116 7.13 -13.76 -23.02
CA PHE A 116 7.15 -13.85 -24.49
C PHE A 116 7.92 -12.74 -25.24
N CYS A 117 7.99 -11.53 -24.69
CA CYS A 117 8.66 -10.38 -25.31
C CYS A 117 10.07 -10.15 -24.79
N ARG A 118 10.55 -10.94 -23.81
CA ARG A 118 11.80 -10.69 -23.08
C ARG A 118 13.01 -10.56 -24.00
N GLU A 119 13.06 -11.38 -25.05
CA GLU A 119 14.18 -11.41 -26.02
C GLU A 119 13.72 -10.98 -27.44
N ARG A 120 12.56 -10.30 -27.55
CA ARG A 120 12.04 -9.82 -28.85
C ARG A 120 12.61 -8.47 -29.28
N HIS A 121 13.35 -7.79 -28.40
CA HIS A 121 14.01 -6.50 -28.65
C HIS A 121 13.10 -5.46 -29.33
N LEU A 122 11.84 -5.38 -28.87
CA LEU A 122 10.88 -4.42 -29.40
C LEU A 122 11.36 -2.98 -29.19
N SER A 123 11.10 -2.11 -30.15
CA SER A 123 11.37 -0.67 -30.06
C SER A 123 10.05 0.12 -30.01
N ILE A 124 10.10 1.34 -29.50
CA ILE A 124 9.01 2.30 -29.67
C ILE A 124 9.05 2.76 -31.13
N ASN A 125 8.21 2.17 -31.97
CA ASN A 125 7.83 2.79 -33.23
C ASN A 125 6.60 3.65 -32.96
N ASN A 126 6.58 4.91 -33.44
CA ASN A 126 5.60 5.97 -33.13
C ASN A 126 4.09 5.61 -33.31
N LYS A 127 3.75 4.38 -33.72
CA LYS A 127 2.39 3.92 -33.99
C LYS A 127 1.88 2.83 -33.04
N GLN A 128 2.71 2.23 -32.16
CA GLN A 128 2.29 1.10 -31.31
C GLN A 128 2.43 1.41 -29.81
N GLN A 129 1.31 1.33 -29.08
CA GLN A 129 1.31 1.41 -27.62
C GLN A 129 1.87 0.11 -27.02
N VAL A 130 3.02 0.22 -26.36
CA VAL A 130 3.71 -0.87 -25.67
C VAL A 130 3.71 -0.63 -24.17
N ALA A 131 3.64 -1.70 -23.38
CA ALA A 131 3.95 -1.64 -21.96
C ALA A 131 5.46 -1.78 -21.77
N VAL A 132 5.96 -1.41 -20.60
CA VAL A 132 7.30 -1.78 -20.15
C VAL A 132 7.17 -2.81 -19.03
N ARG A 133 7.90 -3.91 -19.15
CA ARG A 133 8.00 -4.97 -18.14
C ARG A 133 9.39 -4.99 -17.53
N LEU A 134 9.46 -5.24 -16.23
CA LEU A 134 10.72 -5.47 -15.52
C LEU A 134 11.24 -6.87 -15.83
N LYS A 135 12.54 -7.01 -16.07
CA LYS A 135 13.20 -8.31 -16.24
C LYS A 135 13.54 -8.89 -14.86
N GLN A 136 12.74 -9.83 -14.37
CA GLN A 136 13.00 -10.56 -13.13
C GLN A 136 14.18 -11.52 -13.34
N ASN A 137 15.27 -11.26 -12.61
CA ASN A 137 16.46 -12.13 -12.56
C ASN A 137 16.67 -12.76 -11.18
N HIS A 138 16.23 -12.09 -10.11
CA HIS A 138 16.36 -12.55 -8.72
C HIS A 138 14.99 -12.51 -8.03
N PRO A 139 14.06 -13.41 -8.41
CA PRO A 139 12.72 -13.42 -7.86
C PRO A 139 12.72 -13.77 -6.37
N ILE A 140 11.85 -13.11 -5.62
CA ILE A 140 11.64 -13.37 -4.19
C ILE A 140 10.55 -14.42 -4.02
N PHE A 141 10.92 -15.57 -3.45
CA PHE A 141 9.97 -16.66 -3.16
C PHE A 141 9.44 -16.65 -1.73
N GLN A 142 10.17 -15.99 -0.82
CA GLN A 142 9.78 -15.90 0.58
C GLN A 142 10.17 -14.54 1.14
N PHE A 143 9.36 -14.02 2.06
CA PHE A 143 9.69 -12.82 2.82
C PHE A 143 9.12 -12.91 4.24
N LYS A 144 9.75 -12.22 5.19
CA LYS A 144 9.26 -12.13 6.56
C LYS A 144 8.28 -10.97 6.67
N ASP A 145 7.09 -11.26 7.17
CA ASP A 145 6.13 -10.27 7.65
C ASP A 145 6.16 -10.24 9.19
N GLN A 146 6.15 -9.07 9.81
CA GLN A 146 6.23 -8.98 11.27
C GLN A 146 4.95 -9.47 11.96
N ILE A 147 3.78 -9.37 11.32
CA ILE A 147 2.49 -9.84 11.87
C ILE A 147 2.22 -11.28 11.42
N ARG A 148 2.40 -11.56 10.13
CA ARG A 148 1.99 -12.81 9.50
C ARG A 148 3.09 -13.88 9.48
N GLY A 149 4.31 -13.55 9.88
CA GLY A 149 5.45 -14.45 9.87
C GLY A 149 6.00 -14.69 8.45
N LEU A 150 6.67 -15.83 8.24
CA LEU A 150 7.26 -16.17 6.95
C LEU A 150 6.16 -16.41 5.91
N GLN A 151 6.16 -15.61 4.84
CA GLN A 151 5.28 -15.75 3.69
C GLN A 151 6.00 -16.48 2.57
N THR A 152 5.28 -17.38 1.89
CA THR A 152 5.76 -18.07 0.69
C THR A 152 4.95 -17.61 -0.52
N VAL A 153 5.63 -17.38 -1.63
CA VAL A 153 5.05 -16.86 -2.87
C VAL A 153 5.13 -17.93 -3.96
N GLU A 154 4.00 -18.12 -4.64
CA GLU A 154 3.87 -19.00 -5.80
C GLU A 154 4.97 -18.71 -6.84
N LYS A 155 5.66 -19.77 -7.28
CA LYS A 155 6.84 -19.68 -8.14
C LYS A 155 6.57 -18.89 -9.42
N ALA A 156 5.45 -19.19 -10.09
CA ALA A 156 5.06 -18.51 -11.32
C ALA A 156 4.83 -17.00 -11.12
N SER A 157 4.23 -16.60 -9.99
CA SER A 157 3.99 -15.18 -9.68
C SER A 157 5.29 -14.45 -9.34
N ALA A 158 6.18 -15.08 -8.57
CA ALA A 158 7.48 -14.50 -8.20
C ALA A 158 8.38 -14.27 -9.43
N GLN A 159 8.35 -15.19 -10.40
CA GLN A 159 9.18 -15.18 -11.60
C GLN A 159 8.62 -14.31 -12.75
N GLU A 160 7.39 -13.82 -12.64
CA GLU A 160 6.76 -13.04 -13.70
C GLU A 160 7.49 -11.71 -13.95
N ASP A 161 7.87 -11.45 -15.20
CA ASP A 161 8.31 -10.12 -15.64
C ASP A 161 7.11 -9.15 -15.62
N PHE A 162 6.85 -8.53 -14.46
CA PHE A 162 5.67 -7.72 -14.24
C PHE A 162 5.75 -6.34 -14.89
N ILE A 163 4.57 -5.75 -15.19
CA ILE A 163 4.46 -4.43 -15.80
C ILE A 163 4.93 -3.35 -14.81
N ILE A 164 5.80 -2.45 -15.27
CA ILE A 164 6.25 -1.25 -14.54
C ILE A 164 5.75 0.05 -15.18
N HIS A 165 5.38 0.00 -16.47
CA HIS A 165 4.71 1.09 -17.18
C HIS A 165 3.65 0.51 -18.12
N ARG A 166 2.41 0.99 -18.02
CA ARG A 166 1.25 0.44 -18.71
C ARG A 166 1.17 0.97 -20.14
N LYS A 167 0.48 0.22 -21.01
CA LYS A 167 0.22 0.61 -22.41
C LYS A 167 -0.55 1.93 -22.56
N ASP A 168 -1.38 2.26 -21.57
CA ASP A 168 -2.15 3.51 -21.53
C ASP A 168 -1.33 4.70 -20.99
N GLY A 169 -0.03 4.53 -20.77
CA GLY A 169 0.89 5.60 -20.36
C GLY A 169 1.01 5.79 -18.85
N LEU A 170 0.20 5.08 -18.04
CA LEU A 170 0.26 5.19 -16.59
C LEU A 170 1.39 4.33 -15.99
N PHE A 171 2.05 4.85 -14.96
CA PHE A 171 3.02 4.07 -14.20
C PHE A 171 2.33 2.95 -13.40
N ALA A 172 2.99 1.81 -13.27
CA ALA A 172 2.45 0.73 -12.46
C ALA A 172 2.70 0.98 -10.98
N TYR A 173 1.72 0.60 -10.15
CA TYR A 173 1.77 0.74 -8.69
C TYR A 173 3.09 0.23 -8.07
N ASN A 174 3.53 -0.97 -8.46
CA ASN A 174 4.75 -1.57 -7.91
C ASN A 174 6.02 -0.75 -8.19
N LEU A 175 6.07 0.00 -9.30
CA LEU A 175 7.20 0.88 -9.60
C LEU A 175 7.16 2.08 -8.67
N VAL A 176 6.08 2.87 -8.72
CA VAL A 176 6.01 4.16 -8.03
C VAL A 176 6.10 4.00 -6.51
N VAL A 177 5.46 2.97 -5.94
CA VAL A 177 5.49 2.76 -4.48
C VAL A 177 6.91 2.46 -3.97
N VAL A 178 7.72 1.69 -4.72
CA VAL A 178 9.10 1.39 -4.34
C VAL A 178 9.99 2.62 -4.46
N LEU A 179 9.83 3.40 -5.52
CA LEU A 179 10.60 4.63 -5.71
C LEU A 179 10.28 5.68 -4.65
N ASP A 180 9.01 5.81 -4.27
CA ASP A 180 8.60 6.80 -3.26
C ASP A 180 8.95 6.36 -1.84
N ASP A 181 8.75 5.09 -1.52
CA ASP A 181 9.12 4.57 -0.21
C ASP A 181 10.65 4.66 -0.01
N HIS A 182 11.46 4.45 -1.06
CA HIS A 182 12.91 4.68 -1.00
C HIS A 182 13.26 6.16 -0.78
N GLU A 183 12.67 7.07 -1.57
CA GLU A 183 12.95 8.50 -1.48
C GLU A 183 12.57 9.10 -0.13
N GLN A 184 11.44 8.65 0.43
CA GLN A 184 10.97 9.08 1.75
C GLN A 184 11.72 8.36 2.90
N GLY A 185 12.65 7.46 2.59
CA GLY A 185 13.43 6.71 3.58
C GLY A 185 12.59 5.77 4.44
N ILE A 186 11.48 5.24 3.91
CA ILE A 186 10.58 4.35 4.65
C ILE A 186 11.35 3.11 5.13
N THR A 187 11.29 2.84 6.42
CA THR A 187 11.99 1.71 7.07
C THR A 187 11.07 0.53 7.34
N GLU A 188 9.76 0.79 7.55
CA GLU A 188 8.75 -0.23 7.72
C GLU A 188 7.44 0.15 7.00
N ILE A 189 6.90 -0.78 6.21
CA ILE A 189 5.65 -0.65 5.50
C ILE A 189 4.57 -1.43 6.27
N VAL A 190 3.74 -0.67 7.00
CA VAL A 190 2.53 -1.18 7.64
C VAL A 190 1.33 -0.88 6.74
N ARG A 191 0.66 -1.91 6.19
CA ARG A 191 -0.44 -1.74 5.22
C ARG A 191 -1.46 -2.88 5.27
N GLY A 192 -2.59 -2.75 4.57
CA GLY A 192 -3.59 -3.82 4.49
C GLY A 192 -3.09 -5.08 3.77
N ALA A 193 -3.56 -6.25 4.20
CA ALA A 193 -3.15 -7.55 3.66
C ALA A 193 -3.59 -7.83 2.21
N ASP A 194 -4.42 -6.98 1.61
CA ASP A 194 -4.72 -7.04 0.18
C ASP A 194 -3.49 -6.77 -0.70
N LEU A 195 -2.47 -6.11 -0.14
CA LEU A 195 -1.19 -5.82 -0.81
C LEU A 195 -0.12 -6.89 -0.51
N LEU A 196 -0.44 -7.91 0.28
CA LEU A 196 0.46 -9.03 0.55
C LEU A 196 0.97 -9.70 -0.75
N PRO A 197 0.12 -10.00 -1.76
CA PRO A 197 0.55 -10.73 -2.96
C PRO A 197 1.58 -9.99 -3.83
N VAL A 198 1.65 -8.66 -3.75
CA VAL A 198 2.58 -7.85 -4.55
C VAL A 198 3.91 -7.58 -3.83
N THR A 199 4.02 -7.93 -2.55
CA THR A 199 5.18 -7.61 -1.71
C THR A 199 6.47 -8.20 -2.26
N ALA A 200 6.48 -9.48 -2.66
CA ALA A 200 7.68 -10.11 -3.22
C ALA A 200 8.17 -9.44 -4.52
N LYS A 201 7.24 -8.97 -5.37
CA LYS A 201 7.59 -8.21 -6.59
C LYS A 201 8.24 -6.87 -6.22
N GLN A 202 7.72 -6.20 -5.20
CA GLN A 202 8.29 -4.95 -4.69
C GLN A 202 9.69 -5.17 -4.08
N ILE A 203 9.87 -6.22 -3.26
CA ILE A 203 11.20 -6.57 -2.71
C ILE A 203 12.19 -6.89 -3.85
N SER A 204 11.76 -7.62 -4.88
CA SER A 204 12.60 -7.90 -6.05
C SER A 204 13.05 -6.60 -6.72
N LEU A 205 12.15 -5.61 -6.83
CA LEU A 205 12.46 -4.29 -7.39
C LEU A 205 13.41 -3.47 -6.50
N TYR A 206 13.22 -3.48 -5.17
CA TYR A 206 14.16 -2.87 -4.23
C TYR A 206 15.59 -3.41 -4.44
N GLN A 207 15.73 -4.75 -4.50
CA GLN A 207 17.03 -5.39 -4.69
C GLN A 207 17.64 -5.07 -6.05
N LEU A 208 16.84 -5.08 -7.12
CA LEU A 208 17.30 -4.75 -8.47
C LEU A 208 17.82 -3.30 -8.56
N LEU A 209 17.18 -2.38 -7.85
CA LEU A 209 17.58 -0.97 -7.79
C LEU A 209 18.73 -0.71 -6.80
N GLY A 210 19.17 -1.71 -6.05
CA GLY A 210 20.22 -1.56 -5.02
C GLY A 210 19.74 -0.78 -3.79
N PHE A 211 18.44 -0.74 -3.55
CA PHE A 211 17.84 -0.04 -2.41
C PHE A 211 17.74 -0.94 -1.18
N SER A 212 17.82 -0.33 0.00
CA SER A 212 17.51 -1.01 1.26
C SER A 212 16.06 -1.46 1.28
N VAL A 213 15.82 -2.75 1.57
CA VAL A 213 14.48 -3.32 1.67
C VAL A 213 13.86 -2.97 3.04
N PRO A 214 12.68 -2.34 3.11
CA PRO A 214 12.01 -2.07 4.38
C PRO A 214 11.45 -3.36 5.00
N SER A 215 11.15 -3.31 6.30
CA SER A 215 10.32 -4.34 6.94
C SER A 215 8.87 -4.22 6.48
N TYR A 216 8.11 -5.33 6.53
CA TYR A 216 6.71 -5.38 6.12
C TYR A 216 5.82 -5.93 7.23
N SER A 217 4.66 -5.31 7.40
CA SER A 217 3.63 -5.68 8.36
C SER A 217 2.25 -5.55 7.72
N HIS A 218 1.57 -6.67 7.48
CA HIS A 218 0.29 -6.67 6.77
C HIS A 218 -0.91 -6.83 7.73
N LEU A 219 -1.58 -5.72 8.00
CA LEU A 219 -2.78 -5.61 8.83
C LEU A 219 -3.95 -6.42 8.25
N PRO A 220 -4.82 -6.99 9.10
CA PRO A 220 -5.99 -7.73 8.65
C PRO A 220 -6.97 -6.83 7.88
N LEU A 221 -7.64 -7.41 6.90
CA LEU A 221 -8.69 -6.73 6.15
C LEU A 221 -10.00 -6.78 6.92
N VAL A 222 -10.68 -5.63 6.95
CA VAL A 222 -12.07 -5.53 7.40
C VAL A 222 -12.96 -6.10 6.30
N LEU A 223 -13.78 -7.08 6.65
CA LEU A 223 -14.73 -7.73 5.74
C LEU A 223 -16.15 -7.18 5.96
N ASP A 224 -16.94 -7.13 4.89
CA ASP A 224 -18.37 -6.87 4.97
C ASP A 224 -19.14 -8.12 5.42
N LYS A 225 -20.46 -7.97 5.60
CA LYS A 225 -21.37 -9.05 5.99
C LYS A 225 -21.37 -10.26 5.04
N ASN A 226 -20.96 -10.06 3.79
CA ASN A 226 -20.88 -11.10 2.76
C ASN A 226 -19.48 -11.73 2.66
N GLY A 227 -18.53 -11.31 3.52
CA GLY A 227 -17.15 -11.77 3.51
C GLY A 227 -16.26 -11.09 2.48
N ASN A 228 -16.76 -10.07 1.76
CA ASN A 228 -15.94 -9.32 0.82
C ASN A 228 -15.11 -8.27 1.55
N LYS A 229 -13.96 -7.91 0.98
CA LYS A 229 -13.16 -6.78 1.48
C LYS A 229 -14.02 -5.52 1.52
N LEU A 230 -14.07 -4.87 2.68
CA LEU A 230 -14.67 -3.55 2.82
C LEU A 230 -13.84 -2.55 2.00
N SER A 231 -14.41 -2.09 0.89
CA SER A 231 -13.74 -1.22 -0.06
C SER A 231 -14.73 -0.23 -0.66
N LYS A 232 -14.22 0.87 -1.23
CA LYS A 232 -15.03 1.86 -1.95
C LYS A 232 -15.84 1.24 -3.11
N GLN A 233 -15.32 0.20 -3.75
CA GLN A 233 -16.01 -0.51 -4.85
C GLN A 233 -17.20 -1.34 -4.36
N ASN A 234 -17.21 -1.73 -3.09
CA ASN A 234 -18.28 -2.51 -2.46
C ASN A 234 -19.21 -1.61 -1.62
N HIS A 235 -19.33 -0.32 -1.97
CA HIS A 235 -20.19 0.66 -1.29
C HIS A 235 -19.90 0.86 0.21
N ALA A 236 -18.63 0.72 0.63
CA ALA A 236 -18.26 1.06 2.00
C ALA A 236 -18.60 2.52 2.30
N SER A 237 -19.39 2.75 3.35
CA SER A 237 -19.76 4.10 3.79
C SER A 237 -18.51 4.91 4.16
N PRO A 238 -18.48 6.22 3.83
CA PRO A 238 -17.49 7.13 4.37
C PRO A 238 -17.48 7.07 5.91
N ILE A 239 -16.33 7.36 6.51
CA ILE A 239 -16.21 7.49 7.96
C ILE A 239 -17.14 8.63 8.45
N ASP A 240 -17.97 8.34 9.45
CA ASP A 240 -18.78 9.35 10.13
C ASP A 240 -17.99 9.98 11.28
N LEU A 241 -17.60 11.24 11.13
CA LEU A 241 -16.80 11.98 12.11
C LEU A 241 -17.61 12.48 13.32
N ASN A 242 -18.92 12.27 13.38
CA ASN A 242 -19.74 12.66 14.53
C ASN A 242 -19.29 11.98 15.84
N ASN A 243 -18.67 10.80 15.76
CA ASN A 243 -18.10 10.11 16.93
C ASN A 243 -16.71 9.49 16.64
N PHE A 244 -15.73 10.34 16.37
CA PHE A 244 -14.35 9.92 16.07
C PHE A 244 -13.69 9.07 17.19
N LYS A 245 -14.05 9.28 18.46
CA LYS A 245 -13.51 8.48 19.57
C LYS A 245 -13.96 7.02 19.47
N ALA A 246 -15.25 6.79 19.26
CA ALA A 246 -15.79 5.44 19.09
C ALA A 246 -15.21 4.73 17.87
N LEU A 247 -14.94 5.46 16.78
CA LEU A 247 -14.26 4.90 15.60
C LEU A 247 -12.83 4.46 15.90
N THR A 248 -12.10 5.26 16.68
CA THR A 248 -10.73 4.94 17.11
C THR A 248 -10.73 3.70 17.99
N VAL A 249 -11.65 3.61 18.96
CA VAL A 249 -11.82 2.43 19.82
C VAL A 249 -12.17 1.18 19.01
N GLN A 250 -13.12 1.26 18.08
CA GLN A 250 -13.44 0.15 17.18
C GLN A 250 -12.22 -0.32 16.38
N ALA A 251 -11.41 0.62 15.87
CA ALA A 251 -10.22 0.29 15.11
C ALA A 251 -9.13 -0.33 16.00
N LEU A 252 -8.96 0.13 17.24
CA LEU A 252 -8.07 -0.49 18.24
C LEU A 252 -8.49 -1.92 18.56
N GLN A 253 -9.77 -2.13 18.86
CA GLN A 253 -10.34 -3.46 19.12
C GLN A 253 -10.18 -4.38 17.92
N PHE A 254 -10.42 -3.88 16.69
CA PHE A 254 -10.22 -4.64 15.46
C PHE A 254 -8.74 -5.04 15.27
N LEU A 255 -7.81 -4.16 15.66
CA LEU A 255 -6.37 -4.41 15.67
C LEU A 255 -5.92 -5.27 16.87
N GLY A 256 -6.84 -5.84 17.65
CA GLY A 256 -6.53 -6.69 18.81
C GLY A 256 -5.91 -5.94 19.98
N GLN A 257 -5.99 -4.61 20.00
CA GLN A 257 -5.40 -3.79 21.05
C GLN A 257 -6.35 -3.67 22.25
N TYR A 258 -5.77 -3.51 23.43
CA TYR A 258 -6.53 -3.17 24.62
C TYR A 258 -7.08 -1.74 24.52
N VAL A 259 -8.24 -1.50 25.13
CA VAL A 259 -8.84 -0.17 25.24
C VAL A 259 -9.22 0.07 26.71
N PRO A 260 -8.88 1.22 27.31
CA PRO A 260 -9.30 1.57 28.67
C PRO A 260 -10.83 1.58 28.82
N GLU A 261 -11.37 1.12 29.96
CA GLU A 261 -12.82 1.07 30.20
C GLU A 261 -13.46 2.47 30.15
N ASP A 262 -12.79 3.50 30.69
CA ASP A 262 -13.29 4.89 30.76
C ASP A 262 -12.88 5.74 29.54
N TRP A 263 -12.72 5.13 28.35
CA TRP A 263 -12.27 5.83 27.15
C TRP A 263 -13.22 6.96 26.71
N GLN A 264 -14.48 6.90 27.11
CA GLN A 264 -15.51 7.90 26.81
C GLN A 264 -15.20 9.24 27.48
N ASP A 265 -14.54 9.24 28.64
CA ASP A 265 -14.14 10.45 29.36
C ASP A 265 -12.83 11.04 28.83
N ALA A 266 -12.04 10.26 28.10
CA ALA A 266 -10.81 10.72 27.47
C ALA A 266 -11.09 11.63 26.27
N SER A 267 -10.22 12.62 26.06
CA SER A 267 -10.10 13.30 24.77
C SER A 267 -9.52 12.36 23.71
N GLN A 268 -9.72 12.65 22.43
CA GLN A 268 -9.11 11.90 21.33
C GLN A 268 -7.58 11.83 21.46
N LYS A 269 -6.96 12.93 21.88
CA LYS A 269 -5.52 12.98 22.08
C LYS A 269 -5.08 12.03 23.21
N GLN A 270 -5.77 12.05 24.36
CA GLN A 270 -5.46 11.13 25.47
C GLN A 270 -5.63 9.67 25.07
N LEU A 271 -6.68 9.34 24.30
CA LEU A 271 -6.89 7.99 23.78
C LEU A 271 -5.75 7.54 22.86
N LEU A 272 -5.32 8.40 21.92
CA LEU A 272 -4.20 8.09 21.03
C LEU A 272 -2.87 8.01 21.78
N ASP A 273 -2.58 8.92 22.72
CA ASP A 273 -1.37 8.87 23.54
C ASP A 273 -1.30 7.56 24.33
N TRP A 274 -2.43 7.14 24.92
CA TRP A 274 -2.55 5.86 25.61
C TRP A 274 -2.29 4.68 24.65
N ALA A 275 -2.92 4.70 23.47
CA ALA A 275 -2.77 3.66 22.46
C ALA A 275 -1.33 3.56 21.93
N ILE A 276 -0.62 4.68 21.77
CA ILE A 276 0.80 4.70 21.37
C ILE A 276 1.67 4.01 22.44
N GLN A 277 1.41 4.29 23.72
CA GLN A 277 2.19 3.72 24.83
C GLN A 277 1.96 2.21 25.01
N HIS A 278 0.77 1.72 24.68
CA HIS A 278 0.37 0.32 24.87
C HIS A 278 0.27 -0.48 23.56
N TRP A 279 0.69 0.10 22.44
CA TRP A 279 0.67 -0.56 21.14
C TRP A 279 1.53 -1.83 21.15
N GLN A 280 0.93 -2.95 20.75
CA GLN A 280 1.61 -4.23 20.59
C GLN A 280 1.29 -4.81 19.23
N ILE A 281 2.24 -4.74 18.30
CA ILE A 281 2.06 -5.27 16.93
C ILE A 281 1.78 -6.77 16.93
N ASP A 282 2.32 -7.52 17.90
CA ASP A 282 2.12 -8.96 18.04
C ASP A 282 0.66 -9.33 18.40
N ASN A 283 -0.10 -8.39 18.97
CA ASN A 283 -1.53 -8.59 19.25
C ASN A 283 -2.40 -8.44 17.99
N VAL A 284 -1.86 -7.89 16.90
CA VAL A 284 -2.64 -7.67 15.68
C VAL A 284 -3.08 -9.02 15.08
N PRO A 285 -4.39 -9.23 14.83
CA PRO A 285 -4.88 -10.47 14.27
C PRO A 285 -4.26 -10.78 12.91
N LYS A 286 -3.86 -12.05 12.72
CA LYS A 286 -3.31 -12.51 11.43
C LYS A 286 -4.38 -12.78 10.38
N GLN A 287 -5.64 -12.91 10.78
CA GLN A 287 -6.74 -13.25 9.87
C GLN A 287 -7.64 -12.05 9.61
N ASN A 288 -8.18 -11.99 8.40
CA ASN A 288 -9.20 -11.01 8.05
C ASN A 288 -10.49 -11.34 8.81
N SER A 289 -11.24 -10.31 9.21
CA SER A 289 -12.44 -10.50 10.01
C SER A 289 -13.49 -9.45 9.69
N GLN A 290 -14.73 -9.78 10.01
CA GLN A 290 -15.81 -8.80 10.04
C GLN A 290 -15.65 -7.87 11.24
N LEU A 291 -16.18 -6.66 11.11
CA LEU A 291 -16.37 -5.76 12.24
C LEU A 291 -17.32 -6.40 13.25
N SER A 292 -16.87 -6.60 14.49
CA SER A 292 -17.79 -6.81 15.60
C SER A 292 -18.52 -5.49 15.84
N THR A 293 -19.85 -5.50 15.82
CA THR A 293 -20.68 -4.31 16.10
C THR A 293 -20.77 -3.99 17.59
N ASP A 294 -20.27 -4.87 18.46
CA ASP A 294 -20.33 -4.68 19.90
C ASP A 294 -19.15 -3.82 20.37
N ILE A 295 -19.35 -2.50 20.34
CA ILE A 295 -18.49 -1.56 21.08
C ILE A 295 -18.97 -1.64 22.54
N ARG A 296 -18.29 -2.42 23.37
CA ARG A 296 -18.46 -2.35 24.82
C ARG A 296 -17.67 -1.18 25.39
#